data_AF-A0A8S3RJQ7-F1
#
_entry.id   AF-A0A8S3RJQ7-F1
#
_cell.length_a   1.000
_cell.length_b   1.000
_cell.length_c   1.000
_cell.angle_alpha   90.00
_cell.angle_beta   90.00
_cell.angle_gamma   90.00
#
_symmetry.space_group_name_H-M   'P 1'
#
loop_
_entity.id
_entity.type
_entity.pdbx_description
1 polymer ?
#
loop_
_entity_poly.entity_id
_entity_poly.type
_entity_poly.pdbx_seq_one_letter_code
_entity_poly.pdbx_strand_id
1 'polypeptide(L)'
;MGNVCDNPVCLWNEFKKQLPEVVNGVKLNEVGLKTFPYPCLQLAVQILFTAMFWLTLRQFMRERKERKYHLGYQMEDVSPNGDSPQSPSARSFFRKYMWSVLAKYWIFVCAVMMLLISIQEVVIYRIIYMILFLFFVLTFQLSYRLWRLTMFLFWWIVIIYSMAVLIILYTYQFSDFPMYWKNGTHLSDEVLKDIGLEQFNTATLFVKLLTPTSFLIVIILQVHYFHKEFLTISDLNRYSKDSEEVDTQPPGPAISDTEGGTTTDTDHVVITKTKRWRRKLTDCWNKLWQLCSDWWKILSEIFWRLMEIHIFKIVVFVIIMVAVHEVSDSTQNVQRFVIICGIQFF
;
A
#
# COMPACT_ATOMS: atom_id res chain seq x y z
N MET A 1 1.89 -45.62 49.71
CA MET A 1 0.69 -45.95 48.90
C MET A 1 0.41 -44.74 48.03
N GLY A 2 0.82 -44.80 46.76
CA GLY A 2 0.62 -43.72 45.80
C GLY A 2 -0.83 -43.71 45.34
N ASN A 3 -1.49 -42.56 45.48
CA ASN A 3 -2.76 -42.33 44.80
C ASN A 3 -2.46 -42.15 43.31
N VAL A 4 -2.60 -43.23 42.55
CA VAL A 4 -2.57 -43.17 41.09
C VAL A 4 -3.77 -42.34 40.65
N CYS A 5 -3.51 -41.17 40.10
CA CYS A 5 -4.54 -40.27 39.61
C CYS A 5 -4.98 -40.72 38.21
N ASP A 6 -6.06 -41.50 38.13
CA ASP A 6 -6.61 -41.99 36.85
C ASP A 6 -7.44 -40.95 36.08
N ASN A 7 -7.65 -39.75 36.64
CA ASN A 7 -8.40 -38.69 35.99
C ASN A 7 -7.47 -37.88 35.04
N PRO A 8 -7.79 -37.74 33.74
CA PRO A 8 -6.98 -36.97 32.79
C PRO A 8 -6.70 -35.53 33.24
N VAL A 9 -7.59 -34.93 34.04
CA VAL A 9 -7.39 -33.58 34.60
C VAL A 9 -6.33 -33.56 35.70
N CYS A 10 -6.27 -34.58 36.57
CA CYS A 10 -5.20 -34.70 37.57
C CYS A 10 -3.85 -34.99 36.90
N LEU A 11 -3.85 -35.88 35.91
CA LEU A 11 -2.65 -36.26 35.17
C LEU A 11 -2.05 -35.05 34.42
N TRP A 12 -2.90 -34.18 33.88
CA TRP A 12 -2.48 -32.89 33.31
C TRP A 12 -1.89 -31.96 34.38
N ASN A 13 -2.54 -31.85 35.55
CA ASN A 13 -2.04 -31.01 36.65
C ASN A 13 -0.71 -31.50 37.24
N GLU A 14 -0.47 -32.80 37.22
CA GLU A 14 0.78 -33.42 37.67
C GLU A 14 1.88 -33.21 36.63
N PHE A 15 1.57 -33.37 35.34
CA PHE A 15 2.47 -33.02 34.24
C PHE A 15 2.84 -31.52 34.24
N LYS A 16 1.88 -30.64 34.55
CA LYS A 16 2.09 -29.20 34.71
C LYS A 16 3.09 -28.87 35.83
N LYS A 17 3.04 -29.61 36.94
CA LYS A 17 3.99 -29.45 38.05
C LYS A 17 5.38 -29.97 37.71
N GLN A 18 5.48 -30.92 36.78
CA GLN A 18 6.74 -31.52 36.35
C GLN A 18 7.40 -30.81 35.16
N LEU A 19 6.68 -29.92 34.47
CA LEU A 19 7.26 -29.18 33.35
C LEU A 19 8.28 -28.17 33.90
N PRO A 20 9.59 -28.33 33.59
CA PRO A 20 10.59 -27.36 34.02
C PRO A 20 10.24 -25.99 33.42
N GLU A 21 10.46 -24.88 34.13
CA GLU A 21 10.21 -23.54 33.57
C GLU A 21 11.33 -23.09 32.63
N VAL A 22 12.50 -23.72 32.75
CA VAL A 22 13.72 -23.41 31.99
C VAL A 22 14.34 -24.73 31.51
N VAL A 23 14.57 -24.85 30.21
CA VAL A 23 15.33 -25.96 29.61
C VAL A 23 16.48 -25.35 28.82
N ASN A 24 17.72 -25.71 29.16
CA ASN A 24 18.95 -25.22 28.51
C ASN A 24 19.04 -23.68 28.40
N GLY A 25 18.62 -22.96 29.45
CA GLY A 25 18.67 -21.49 29.48
C GLY A 25 17.51 -20.78 28.78
N VAL A 26 16.65 -21.49 28.04
CA VAL A 26 15.47 -20.92 27.37
C VAL A 26 14.25 -21.09 28.28
N LYS A 27 13.55 -19.98 28.57
CA LYS A 27 12.30 -20.00 29.34
C LYS A 27 11.19 -20.56 28.46
N LEU A 28 10.54 -21.64 28.89
CA LEU A 28 9.46 -22.29 28.12
C LEU A 28 8.24 -21.39 27.90
N ASN A 29 8.07 -20.39 28.76
CA ASN A 29 7.08 -19.32 28.60
C ASN A 29 7.30 -18.49 27.32
N GLU A 30 8.54 -18.36 26.84
CA GLU A 30 8.89 -17.60 25.62
C GLU A 30 8.68 -18.40 24.34
N VAL A 31 8.74 -19.73 24.44
CA VAL A 31 8.43 -20.67 23.35
C VAL A 31 6.91 -20.78 23.12
N GLY A 32 6.10 -20.11 23.96
CA GLY A 32 4.64 -20.10 23.88
C GLY A 32 3.95 -21.16 24.76
N LEU A 33 4.70 -21.92 25.56
CA LEU A 33 4.16 -22.82 26.57
C LEU A 33 3.82 -22.04 27.84
N LYS A 34 2.83 -21.15 27.73
CA LYS A 34 2.31 -20.36 28.85
C LYS A 34 0.99 -20.92 29.34
N THR A 35 0.77 -20.85 30.64
CA THR A 35 -0.50 -21.24 31.25
C THR A 35 -1.43 -20.03 31.28
N PHE A 36 -2.55 -20.14 30.56
CA PHE A 36 -3.49 -19.05 30.39
C PHE A 36 -4.69 -19.18 31.34
N PRO A 37 -5.22 -18.06 31.88
CA PRO A 37 -6.42 -18.07 32.72
C PRO A 37 -7.68 -18.49 31.95
N TYR A 38 -7.72 -18.28 30.63
CA TYR A 38 -8.82 -18.69 29.74
C TYR A 38 -8.30 -19.59 28.61
N PRO A 39 -8.10 -20.91 28.87
CA PRO A 39 -7.53 -21.83 27.89
C PRO A 39 -8.42 -22.02 26.64
N CYS A 40 -9.74 -21.98 26.79
CA CYS A 40 -10.67 -22.15 25.67
C CYS A 40 -10.60 -21.04 24.62
N LEU A 41 -10.41 -19.78 25.04
CA LEU A 41 -10.31 -18.64 24.13
C LEU A 41 -9.03 -18.70 23.31
N GLN A 42 -7.90 -18.98 23.96
CA GLN A 42 -6.61 -19.14 23.27
C GLN A 42 -6.63 -20.32 22.29
N LEU A 43 -7.24 -21.43 22.70
CA LEU A 43 -7.39 -22.62 21.86
C LEU A 43 -8.33 -22.34 20.67
N ALA A 44 -9.42 -21.58 20.86
CA ALA A 44 -10.30 -21.15 19.77
C ALA A 44 -9.57 -20.24 18.77
N VAL A 45 -8.75 -19.31 19.25
CA VAL A 45 -7.92 -18.45 18.40
C VAL A 45 -6.90 -19.26 17.62
N GLN A 46 -6.22 -20.22 18.25
CA GLN A 46 -5.30 -21.14 17.58
C GLN A 46 -5.99 -21.98 16.50
N ILE A 47 -7.16 -22.57 16.81
CA ILE A 47 -7.97 -23.31 15.84
C ILE A 47 -8.37 -22.41 14.67
N LEU A 48 -8.76 -21.16 14.93
CA LEU A 48 -9.13 -20.21 13.88
C LEU A 48 -7.95 -19.92 12.95
N PHE A 49 -6.74 -19.70 13.48
CA PHE A 49 -5.54 -19.53 12.67
C PHE A 49 -5.20 -20.80 11.86
N THR A 50 -5.28 -21.98 12.46
CA THR A 50 -5.05 -23.25 11.76
C THR A 50 -6.11 -23.50 10.68
N ALA A 51 -7.37 -23.12 10.92
CA ALA A 51 -8.45 -23.22 9.94
C ALA A 51 -8.22 -22.29 8.75
N MET A 52 -7.78 -21.05 8.98
CA MET A 52 -7.41 -20.13 7.89
C MET A 52 -6.27 -20.66 7.03
N PHE A 53 -5.23 -21.23 7.67
CA PHE A 53 -4.15 -21.90 6.96
C PHE A 53 -4.66 -23.10 6.15
N TRP A 54 -5.50 -23.94 6.74
CA TRP A 54 -6.08 -25.11 6.08
C TRP A 54 -6.94 -24.74 4.87
N LEU A 55 -7.79 -23.71 5.00
CA LEU A 55 -8.60 -23.21 3.90
C LEU A 55 -7.74 -22.68 2.76
N THR A 56 -6.70 -21.90 3.08
CA THR A 56 -5.75 -21.37 2.09
C THR A 56 -5.00 -22.49 1.38
N LEU A 57 -4.53 -23.50 2.12
CA LEU A 57 -3.86 -24.67 1.54
C LEU A 57 -4.80 -25.48 0.65
N ARG A 58 -6.06 -25.69 1.08
CA ARG A 58 -7.07 -26.39 0.28
C ARG A 58 -7.37 -25.63 -1.01
N GLN A 59 -7.49 -24.30 -0.94
CA GLN A 59 -7.68 -23.45 -2.12
C GLN A 59 -6.49 -23.57 -3.07
N PHE A 60 -5.26 -23.44 -2.56
CA PHE A 60 -4.03 -23.59 -3.35
C PHE A 60 -3.94 -24.97 -4.03
N MET A 61 -4.23 -26.05 -3.30
CA MET A 61 -4.23 -27.41 -3.84
C MET A 61 -5.30 -27.62 -4.90
N ARG A 62 -6.50 -27.05 -4.71
CA ARG A 62 -7.58 -27.08 -5.71
C ARG A 62 -7.17 -26.34 -6.97
N GLU A 63 -6.67 -25.11 -6.86
CA GLU A 63 -6.20 -24.32 -8.01
C GLU A 63 -5.03 -24.98 -8.74
N ARG A 64 -4.13 -25.67 -8.02
CA ARG A 64 -3.04 -26.43 -8.63
C ARG A 64 -3.53 -27.66 -9.39
N LYS A 65 -4.56 -28.34 -8.86
CA LYS A 65 -5.21 -29.47 -9.55
C LYS A 65 -5.90 -28.98 -10.82
N GLU A 66 -6.73 -27.94 -10.74
CA GLU A 66 -7.41 -27.32 -11.89
C GLU A 66 -6.40 -26.83 -12.95
N ARG A 67 -5.29 -26.21 -12.56
CA ARG A 67 -4.20 -25.85 -13.49
C ARG A 67 -3.57 -27.05 -14.20
N LYS A 68 -3.38 -28.18 -13.51
CA LYS A 68 -2.88 -29.42 -14.13
C LYS A 68 -3.89 -30.04 -15.10
N TYR A 69 -5.18 -30.01 -14.78
CA TYR A 69 -6.23 -30.46 -15.71
C TYR A 69 -6.29 -29.57 -16.95
N HIS A 70 -6.29 -28.25 -16.80
CA HIS A 70 -6.27 -27.33 -17.94
C HIS A 70 -5.03 -27.50 -18.82
N LEU A 71 -3.84 -27.64 -18.22
CA LEU A 71 -2.60 -27.84 -18.98
C LEU A 71 -2.55 -29.22 -19.66
N GLY A 72 -3.11 -30.26 -19.03
CA GLY A 72 -3.23 -31.59 -19.62
C GLY A 72 -4.21 -31.63 -20.79
N TYR A 73 -5.34 -30.95 -20.68
CA TYR A 73 -6.35 -30.85 -21.75
C TYR A 73 -5.81 -30.05 -22.96
N GLN A 74 -5.01 -29.00 -22.71
CA GLN A 74 -4.43 -28.16 -23.76
C GLN A 74 -3.27 -28.84 -24.52
N MET A 75 -2.68 -29.92 -23.99
CA MET A 75 -1.67 -30.73 -24.71
C MET A 75 -2.29 -31.82 -25.59
N GLU A 76 -3.56 -32.17 -25.37
CA GLU A 76 -4.26 -33.22 -26.13
C GLU A 76 -5.18 -32.64 -27.22
N ASP A 77 -5.52 -31.35 -27.12
CA ASP A 77 -6.33 -30.63 -28.11
C ASP A 77 -5.51 -29.55 -28.85
N VAL A 78 -4.55 -29.97 -29.68
CA VAL A 78 -4.07 -29.15 -30.80
C VAL A 78 -4.97 -29.45 -32.00
N SER A 79 -6.20 -28.92 -31.97
CA SER A 79 -7.01 -28.72 -33.15
C SER A 79 -7.31 -27.21 -33.28
N PRO A 80 -6.93 -26.55 -34.39
CA PRO A 80 -6.98 -25.11 -34.50
C PRO A 80 -8.38 -24.71 -34.93
N ASN A 81 -9.30 -24.41 -34.00
CA ASN A 81 -10.48 -23.64 -34.36
C ASN A 81 -11.19 -23.03 -33.16
N GLY A 82 -11.26 -21.70 -33.15
CA GLY A 82 -12.51 -21.03 -32.81
C GLY A 82 -12.60 -20.23 -31.52
N ASP A 83 -11.58 -19.45 -31.13
CA ASP A 83 -11.80 -18.38 -30.15
C ASP A 83 -12.32 -17.11 -30.84
N SER A 84 -13.65 -16.98 -30.85
CA SER A 84 -14.33 -15.72 -31.13
C SER A 84 -13.89 -14.62 -30.15
N PRO A 85 -13.62 -13.38 -30.59
CA PRO A 85 -13.22 -12.30 -29.70
C PRO A 85 -14.41 -11.92 -28.81
N GLN A 86 -14.38 -12.38 -27.57
CA GLN A 86 -15.32 -11.98 -26.52
C GLN A 86 -15.23 -10.45 -26.40
N SER A 87 -16.32 -9.74 -26.76
CA SER A 87 -16.39 -8.28 -26.71
C SER A 87 -15.86 -7.76 -25.36
N PRO A 88 -15.04 -6.71 -25.32
CA PRO A 88 -14.46 -6.24 -24.08
C PRO A 88 -15.59 -5.72 -23.17
N SER A 89 -16.01 -6.57 -22.23
CA SER A 89 -17.05 -6.24 -21.24
C SER A 89 -16.64 -4.97 -20.50
N ALA A 90 -17.60 -4.10 -20.15
CA ALA A 90 -17.40 -2.88 -19.37
C ALA A 90 -16.56 -3.11 -18.09
N ARG A 91 -16.59 -4.33 -17.52
CA ARG A 91 -15.75 -4.74 -16.39
C ARG A 91 -14.25 -4.76 -16.72
N SER A 92 -13.89 -5.15 -17.94
CA SER A 92 -12.49 -5.18 -18.39
C SER A 92 -11.93 -3.78 -18.63
N PHE A 93 -12.74 -2.87 -19.18
CA PHE A 93 -12.41 -1.46 -19.29
C PHE A 93 -12.27 -0.79 -17.93
N PHE A 94 -13.24 -1.00 -17.03
CA PHE A 94 -13.19 -0.46 -15.67
C PHE A 94 -11.95 -0.95 -14.90
N ARG A 95 -11.61 -2.24 -15.02
CA ARG A 95 -10.38 -2.80 -14.41
C ARG A 95 -9.12 -2.14 -14.95
N LYS A 96 -8.99 -1.99 -16.28
CA LYS A 96 -7.84 -1.32 -16.90
C LYS A 96 -7.75 0.15 -16.48
N TYR A 97 -8.87 0.84 -16.43
CA TYR A 97 -8.95 2.23 -15.98
C TYR A 97 -8.51 2.38 -14.52
N MET A 98 -9.07 1.57 -13.61
CA MET A 98 -8.67 1.57 -12.20
C MET A 98 -7.18 1.27 -12.02
N TRP A 99 -6.66 0.29 -12.74
CA TRP A 99 -5.23 -0.04 -12.70
C TRP A 99 -4.36 1.14 -13.13
N SER A 100 -4.74 1.83 -14.21
CA SER A 100 -4.02 3.00 -14.72
C SER A 100 -4.05 4.18 -13.74
N VAL A 101 -5.21 4.47 -13.15
CA VAL A 101 -5.34 5.50 -12.10
C VAL A 101 -4.50 5.13 -10.88
N LEU A 102 -4.57 3.87 -10.45
CA LEU A 102 -3.81 3.39 -9.29
C LEU A 102 -2.30 3.54 -9.56
N ALA A 103 -1.79 3.06 -10.70
CA ALA A 103 -0.39 3.21 -11.08
C ALA A 103 0.08 4.67 -11.14
N LYS A 104 -0.79 5.60 -11.55
CA LYS A 104 -0.48 7.04 -11.63
C LYS A 104 -0.35 7.70 -10.25
N TYR A 105 -1.24 7.35 -9.30
CA TYR A 105 -1.31 8.03 -8.00
C TYR A 105 -0.72 7.23 -6.82
N TRP A 106 -0.32 5.97 -7.02
CA TRP A 106 0.19 5.11 -5.95
C TRP A 106 1.45 5.69 -5.28
N ILE A 107 2.32 6.37 -6.05
CA ILE A 107 3.52 7.02 -5.50
C ILE A 107 3.20 8.04 -4.41
N PHE A 108 2.08 8.77 -4.54
CA PHE A 108 1.62 9.72 -3.53
C PHE A 108 1.11 9.01 -2.28
N VAL A 109 0.40 7.89 -2.45
CA VAL A 109 -0.02 7.05 -1.32
C VAL A 109 1.20 6.56 -0.55
N CYS A 110 2.25 6.12 -1.24
CA CYS A 110 3.50 5.71 -0.61
C CYS A 110 4.20 6.87 0.11
N ALA A 111 4.26 8.06 -0.51
CA ALA A 111 4.86 9.25 0.11
C ALA A 111 4.11 9.67 1.38
N VAL A 112 2.77 9.67 1.35
CA VAL A 112 1.95 9.97 2.53
C VAL A 112 2.16 8.92 3.62
N MET A 113 2.21 7.64 3.28
CA MET A 113 2.48 6.58 4.26
C MET A 113 3.89 6.70 4.88
N MET A 114 4.90 7.11 4.09
CA MET A 114 6.25 7.42 4.60
C MET A 114 6.26 8.63 5.55
N LEU A 115 5.41 9.62 5.31
CA LEU A 115 5.25 10.76 6.20
C LEU A 115 4.51 10.37 7.49
N LEU A 116 3.46 9.55 7.39
CA LEU A 116 2.69 9.12 8.56
C LEU A 116 3.53 8.27 9.53
N ILE A 117 4.43 7.42 9.03
CA ILE A 117 5.32 6.63 9.90
C ILE A 117 6.37 7.51 10.59
N SER A 118 6.81 8.61 9.95
CA SER A 118 7.83 9.51 10.51
C SER A 118 7.29 10.52 11.52
N ILE A 119 6.05 10.99 11.38
CA ILE A 119 5.42 12.00 12.27
C ILE A 119 4.96 11.43 13.62
N GLN A 120 4.75 10.12 13.71
CA GLN A 120 4.43 9.46 14.97
C GLN A 120 5.52 9.70 16.05
N GLU A 121 5.25 9.28 17.29
CA GLU A 121 6.14 9.45 18.46
C GLU A 121 7.64 9.39 18.12
N VAL A 122 8.43 10.36 18.59
CA VAL A 122 9.85 10.49 18.26
C VAL A 122 10.65 9.30 18.78
N VAL A 123 11.17 8.50 17.85
CA VAL A 123 11.96 7.29 18.13
C VAL A 123 13.07 7.21 17.09
N ILE A 124 14.28 6.75 17.45
CA ILE A 124 15.46 6.80 16.57
C ILE A 124 15.22 6.15 15.20
N TYR A 125 14.56 4.98 15.15
CA TYR A 125 14.27 4.36 13.85
C TYR A 125 13.32 5.22 12.97
N ARG A 126 12.47 6.06 13.57
CA ARG A 126 11.62 7.01 12.84
C ARG A 126 12.38 8.22 12.34
N ILE A 127 13.43 8.63 13.04
CA ILE A 127 14.35 9.67 12.56
C ILE A 127 14.96 9.25 11.22
N ILE A 128 15.38 7.99 11.10
CA ILE A 128 15.91 7.47 9.83
C ILE A 128 14.83 7.47 8.74
N TYR A 129 13.57 7.08 9.04
CA TYR A 129 12.47 7.21 8.09
C TYR A 129 12.22 8.66 7.65
N MET A 130 12.34 9.62 8.57
CA MET A 130 12.25 11.04 8.27
C MET A 130 13.38 11.47 7.32
N ILE A 131 14.63 11.07 7.59
CA ILE A 131 15.78 11.34 6.71
C ILE A 131 15.55 10.74 5.32
N LEU A 132 15.06 9.50 5.23
CA LEU A 132 14.74 8.85 3.95
C LEU A 132 13.63 9.60 3.21
N PHE A 133 12.59 10.05 3.91
CA PHE A 133 11.51 10.84 3.32
C PHE A 133 12.01 12.21 2.82
N LEU A 134 12.84 12.90 3.60
CA LEU A 134 13.48 14.16 3.19
C LEU A 134 14.36 13.94 1.98
N PHE A 135 15.20 12.92 1.98
CA PHE A 135 16.05 12.56 0.84
C PHE A 135 15.21 12.32 -0.43
N PHE A 136 14.07 11.62 -0.31
CA PHE A 136 13.14 11.39 -1.40
C PHE A 136 12.56 12.69 -1.98
N VAL A 137 12.08 13.59 -1.11
CA VAL A 137 11.51 14.88 -1.53
C VAL A 137 12.57 15.83 -2.08
N LEU A 138 13.74 15.90 -1.45
CA LEU A 138 14.85 16.74 -1.92
C LEU A 138 15.37 16.27 -3.27
N THR A 139 15.53 14.96 -3.47
CA THR A 139 15.93 14.42 -4.78
C THR A 139 14.91 14.77 -5.85
N PHE A 140 13.62 14.72 -5.52
CA PHE A 140 12.54 15.14 -6.43
C PHE A 140 12.65 16.62 -6.81
N GLN A 141 12.92 17.49 -5.84
CA GLN A 141 13.05 18.93 -6.04
C GLN A 141 14.32 19.31 -6.82
N LEU A 142 15.45 18.64 -6.55
CA LEU A 142 16.74 18.96 -7.19
C LEU A 142 16.76 18.58 -8.67
N SER A 143 16.32 17.36 -9.01
CA SER A 143 16.29 16.92 -10.39
C SER A 143 15.36 15.74 -10.58
N TYR A 144 14.33 15.94 -11.40
CA TYR A 144 13.41 14.88 -11.79
C TYR A 144 14.12 13.70 -12.49
N ARG A 145 15.19 13.98 -13.26
CA ARG A 145 15.97 12.93 -13.93
C ARG A 145 16.73 12.06 -12.93
N LEU A 146 17.37 12.66 -11.92
CA LEU A 146 18.05 11.91 -10.86
C LEU A 146 17.05 11.15 -10.01
N TRP A 147 15.92 11.76 -9.66
CA TRP A 147 14.85 11.13 -8.89
C TRP A 147 14.36 9.84 -9.54
N ARG A 148 14.11 9.83 -10.86
CA ARG A 148 13.71 8.60 -11.57
C ARG A 148 14.76 7.49 -11.51
N LEU A 149 16.04 7.82 -11.54
CA LEU A 149 17.13 6.84 -11.42
C LEU A 149 17.24 6.31 -9.98
N THR A 150 17.19 7.21 -9.01
CA THR A 150 17.33 6.90 -7.59
C THR A 150 16.15 6.10 -7.04
N MET A 151 14.96 6.21 -7.64
CA MET A 151 13.73 5.52 -7.20
C MET A 151 13.92 4.04 -6.92
N PHE A 152 14.51 3.29 -7.85
CA PHE A 152 14.66 1.85 -7.69
C PHE A 152 15.53 1.53 -6.47
N LEU A 153 16.68 2.18 -6.34
CA LEU A 153 17.59 2.03 -5.21
C LEU A 153 16.93 2.44 -3.89
N PHE A 154 16.21 3.56 -3.90
CA PHE A 154 15.52 4.11 -2.74
C PHE A 154 14.52 3.11 -2.17
N TRP A 155 13.64 2.52 -2.99
CA TRP A 155 12.65 1.57 -2.48
C TRP A 155 13.29 0.31 -1.90
N TRP A 156 14.38 -0.18 -2.50
CA TRP A 156 15.13 -1.30 -1.96
C TRP A 156 15.73 -1.00 -0.60
N ILE A 157 16.34 0.18 -0.44
CA ILE A 157 16.87 0.64 0.85
C ILE A 157 15.75 0.69 1.89
N VAL A 158 14.59 1.26 1.55
CA VAL A 158 13.44 1.36 2.46
C VAL A 158 12.92 -0.04 2.85
N ILE A 159 12.85 -0.99 1.92
CA ILE A 159 12.42 -2.37 2.20
C ILE A 159 13.40 -3.05 3.17
N ILE A 160 14.70 -3.01 2.88
CA ILE A 160 15.72 -3.64 3.72
C ILE A 160 15.71 -3.01 5.12
N TYR A 161 15.65 -1.68 5.18
CA TYR A 161 15.58 -0.95 6.43
C TYR A 161 14.32 -1.33 7.24
N SER A 162 13.16 -1.41 6.59
CA SER A 162 11.91 -1.77 7.25
C SER A 162 11.93 -3.20 7.80
N MET A 163 12.49 -4.14 7.04
CA MET A 163 12.68 -5.51 7.51
C MET A 163 13.60 -5.57 8.72
N ALA A 164 14.73 -4.83 8.70
CA ALA A 164 15.64 -4.77 9.84
C ALA A 164 14.97 -4.20 11.09
N VAL A 165 14.21 -3.11 10.96
CA VAL A 165 13.44 -2.51 12.06
C VAL A 165 12.44 -3.50 12.64
N LEU A 166 11.69 -4.23 11.79
CA LEU A 166 10.74 -5.25 12.25
C LEU A 166 11.44 -6.37 13.03
N ILE A 167 12.57 -6.88 12.53
CA ILE A 167 13.36 -7.91 13.20
C ILE A 167 13.85 -7.40 14.55
N ILE A 168 14.43 -6.20 14.61
CA ILE A 168 14.94 -5.61 15.85
C ILE A 168 13.81 -5.42 16.88
N LEU A 169 12.68 -4.82 16.47
CA LEU A 169 11.53 -4.63 17.36
C LEU A 169 10.93 -5.94 17.88
N TYR A 170 10.86 -6.96 17.02
CA TYR A 170 10.35 -8.28 17.39
C TYR A 170 11.30 -9.02 18.33
N THR A 171 12.59 -9.09 17.98
CA THR A 171 13.61 -9.79 18.76
C THR A 171 13.85 -9.16 20.13
N TYR A 172 13.65 -7.85 20.28
CA TYR A 172 13.78 -7.18 21.57
C TYR A 172 12.71 -7.61 22.60
N GLN A 173 11.62 -8.25 22.17
CA GLN A 173 10.55 -8.70 23.08
C GLN A 173 10.92 -9.94 23.91
N PHE A 174 11.99 -10.64 23.56
CA PHE A 174 12.51 -11.76 24.34
C PHE A 174 13.28 -11.27 25.58
N SER A 175 13.23 -12.02 26.69
CA SER A 175 13.76 -11.53 27.97
C SER A 175 15.28 -11.45 28.04
N ASP A 176 16.00 -12.22 27.23
CA ASP A 176 17.47 -12.24 27.23
C ASP A 176 18.08 -11.16 26.31
N PHE A 177 17.32 -10.66 25.33
CA PHE A 177 17.81 -9.70 24.34
C PHE A 177 18.23 -8.35 24.93
N PRO A 178 17.52 -7.74 25.90
CA PRO A 178 18.00 -6.53 26.57
C PRO A 178 19.41 -6.68 27.15
N MET A 179 19.73 -7.86 27.71
CA MET A 179 21.05 -8.14 28.28
C MET A 179 22.11 -8.29 27.18
N TYR A 180 21.79 -8.97 26.07
CA TYR A 180 22.70 -9.05 24.91
C TYR A 180 22.98 -7.68 24.29
N TRP A 181 21.95 -6.84 24.13
CA TRP A 181 22.11 -5.48 23.60
C TRP A 181 22.94 -4.61 24.54
N LYS A 182 22.71 -4.68 25.85
CA LYS A 182 23.49 -3.95 26.85
C LYS A 182 24.96 -4.36 26.87
N ASN A 183 25.24 -5.67 26.82
CA ASN A 183 26.61 -6.19 26.80
C ASN A 183 27.32 -5.92 25.46
N GLY A 184 26.61 -5.91 24.33
CA GLY A 184 27.21 -5.67 23.02
C GLY A 184 27.41 -4.19 22.69
N THR A 185 26.46 -3.33 23.06
CA THR A 185 26.48 -1.90 22.71
C THR A 185 26.98 -1.00 23.83
N HIS A 186 27.04 -1.49 25.07
CA HIS A 186 27.36 -0.71 26.28
C HIS A 186 26.48 0.54 26.47
N LEU A 187 25.30 0.58 25.85
CA LEU A 187 24.34 1.69 25.98
C LEU A 187 23.57 1.59 27.29
N SER A 188 23.15 2.75 27.83
CA SER A 188 22.27 2.81 29.00
C SER A 188 20.86 2.35 28.64
N ASP A 189 20.12 1.85 29.63
CA ASP A 189 18.74 1.38 29.42
C ASP A 189 17.80 2.53 28.98
N GLU A 190 18.12 3.77 29.37
CA GLU A 190 17.43 4.99 28.93
C GLU A 190 17.63 5.26 27.43
N VAL A 191 18.87 5.21 26.94
CA VAL A 191 19.16 5.39 25.51
C VAL A 191 18.51 4.28 24.70
N LEU A 192 18.55 3.04 25.20
CA LEU A 192 17.93 1.89 24.55
C LEU A 192 16.41 2.09 24.39
N LYS A 193 15.77 2.64 25.43
CA LYS A 193 14.36 3.04 25.39
C LYS A 193 14.10 4.15 24.36
N ASP A 194 14.97 5.15 24.25
CA ASP A 194 14.86 6.22 23.25
C ASP A 194 15.04 5.69 21.80
N ILE A 195 15.81 4.61 21.62
CA ILE A 195 15.87 3.88 20.33
C ILE A 195 14.51 3.25 19.98
N GLY A 196 13.62 3.11 20.96
CA GLY A 196 12.34 2.41 20.84
C GLY A 196 12.42 0.93 21.17
N LEU A 197 13.53 0.51 21.79
CA LEU A 197 13.74 -0.84 22.27
C LEU A 197 13.21 -0.92 23.70
N GLU A 198 11.90 -1.12 23.81
CA GLU A 198 11.22 -1.37 25.07
C GLU A 198 10.39 -2.65 24.95
N GLN A 199 10.22 -3.36 26.08
CA GLN A 199 9.32 -4.50 26.14
C GLN A 199 7.89 -3.98 26.28
N PHE A 200 7.04 -4.34 25.30
CA PHE A 200 5.66 -3.87 25.25
C PHE A 200 4.69 -4.96 25.70
N ASN A 201 3.52 -4.56 26.20
CA ASN A 201 2.39 -5.48 26.36
C ASN A 201 1.95 -6.01 24.99
N THR A 202 1.45 -7.25 24.92
CA THR A 202 1.07 -7.96 23.69
C THR A 202 0.18 -7.13 22.76
N ALA A 203 -0.78 -6.36 23.29
CA ALA A 203 -1.66 -5.51 22.48
C ALA A 203 -0.93 -4.31 21.86
N THR A 204 -0.12 -3.61 22.64
CA THR A 204 0.68 -2.46 22.17
C THR A 204 1.76 -2.91 21.19
N LEU A 205 2.39 -4.06 21.47
CA LEU A 205 3.37 -4.70 20.59
C LEU A 205 2.76 -4.96 19.21
N PHE A 206 1.55 -5.52 19.17
CA PHE A 206 0.88 -5.80 17.92
C PHE A 206 0.69 -4.53 17.08
N VAL A 207 0.25 -3.42 17.67
CA VAL A 207 0.09 -2.15 16.95
C VAL A 207 1.45 -1.58 16.49
N LYS A 208 2.48 -1.65 17.35
CA LYS A 208 3.83 -1.16 17.06
C LYS A 208 4.53 -2.00 15.98
N LEU A 209 4.20 -3.29 15.82
CA LEU A 209 4.68 -4.13 14.72
C LEU A 209 3.80 -4.02 13.46
N LEU A 210 2.48 -3.92 13.62
CA LEU A 210 1.53 -3.85 12.51
C LEU A 210 1.72 -2.58 11.69
N THR A 211 1.99 -1.45 12.34
CA THR A 211 2.17 -0.17 11.65
C THR A 211 3.32 -0.22 10.62
N PRO A 212 4.58 -0.52 10.99
CA PRO A 212 5.67 -0.69 10.03
C PRO A 212 5.46 -1.88 9.07
N THR A 213 4.76 -2.94 9.49
CA THR A 213 4.42 -4.06 8.59
C THR A 213 3.44 -3.63 7.49
N SER A 214 2.43 -2.84 7.83
CA SER A 214 1.46 -2.31 6.87
C SER A 214 2.14 -1.38 5.86
N PHE A 215 3.06 -0.53 6.34
CA PHE A 215 3.91 0.30 5.50
C PHE A 215 4.78 -0.55 4.56
N LEU A 216 5.45 -1.58 5.10
CA LEU A 216 6.25 -2.53 4.34
C LEU A 216 5.44 -3.22 3.22
N ILE A 217 4.20 -3.62 3.50
CA ILE A 217 3.32 -4.21 2.48
C ILE A 217 3.02 -3.19 1.36
N VAL A 218 2.69 -1.94 1.72
CA VAL A 218 2.43 -0.87 0.75
C VAL A 218 3.64 -0.61 -0.16
N ILE A 219 4.86 -0.56 0.40
CA ILE A 219 6.08 -0.36 -0.40
C ILE A 219 6.42 -1.59 -1.26
N ILE A 220 6.16 -2.81 -0.79
CA ILE A 220 6.34 -4.03 -1.61
C ILE A 220 5.39 -3.99 -2.79
N LEU A 221 4.12 -3.60 -2.58
CA LEU A 221 3.15 -3.42 -3.66
C LEU A 221 3.60 -2.34 -4.66
N GLN A 222 4.14 -1.22 -4.17
CA GLN A 222 4.71 -0.16 -5.01
C GLN A 222 5.84 -0.70 -5.90
N VAL A 223 6.80 -1.43 -5.34
CA VAL A 223 7.95 -1.96 -6.11
C VAL A 223 7.53 -3.03 -7.11
N HIS A 224 6.68 -3.97 -6.69
CA HIS A 224 6.35 -5.13 -7.51
C HIS A 224 5.38 -4.79 -8.64
N TYR A 225 4.34 -3.98 -8.36
CA TYR A 225 3.25 -3.76 -9.31
C TYR A 225 3.32 -2.40 -9.99
N PHE A 226 3.62 -1.34 -9.24
CA PHE A 226 3.43 0.02 -9.72
C PHE A 226 4.71 0.70 -10.18
N HIS A 227 5.90 0.23 -9.78
CA HIS A 227 7.16 0.91 -10.08
C HIS A 227 7.44 0.98 -11.59
N LYS A 228 7.37 -0.15 -12.30
CA LYS A 228 7.62 -0.20 -13.75
C LYS A 228 6.57 0.59 -14.54
N GLU A 229 5.29 0.41 -14.18
CA GLU A 229 4.18 1.13 -14.80
C GLU A 229 4.30 2.64 -14.58
N PHE A 230 4.62 3.06 -13.36
CA PHE A 230 4.84 4.46 -13.01
C PHE A 230 6.02 5.07 -13.77
N LEU A 231 7.17 4.38 -13.84
CA LEU A 231 8.33 4.86 -14.61
C LEU A 231 8.02 5.02 -16.11
N THR A 232 7.16 4.15 -16.65
CA THR A 232 6.71 4.20 -18.05
C THR A 232 5.76 5.37 -18.29
N ILE A 233 4.79 5.58 -17.39
CA ILE A 233 3.80 6.67 -17.52
C ILE A 233 4.47 8.04 -17.33
N SER A 234 5.45 8.11 -16.45
CA SER A 234 6.11 9.34 -16.02
C SER A 234 7.33 9.72 -16.89
N ASP A 235 7.54 9.02 -18.02
CA ASP A 235 8.65 9.30 -18.92
C ASP A 235 8.44 10.55 -19.76
N LEU A 236 9.36 11.51 -19.61
CA LEU A 236 9.39 12.78 -20.35
C LEU A 236 9.56 12.56 -21.86
N ASN A 237 10.24 11.48 -22.27
CA ASN A 237 10.46 11.15 -23.68
C ASN A 237 9.27 10.49 -24.36
N ARG A 238 8.21 10.14 -23.62
CA ARG A 238 7.02 9.52 -24.18
C ARG A 238 6.36 10.41 -25.24
N TYR A 239 6.33 11.73 -25.01
CA TYR A 239 5.72 12.67 -25.94
C TYR A 239 6.57 12.94 -27.19
N SER A 240 7.89 12.75 -27.09
CA SER A 240 8.80 12.88 -28.24
C SER A 240 8.66 11.72 -29.23
N LYS A 241 8.24 10.54 -28.78
CA LYS A 241 8.12 9.32 -29.60
C LYS A 241 6.80 9.22 -30.36
N ASP A 242 5.71 9.70 -29.75
CA ASP A 242 4.39 9.74 -30.39
C ASP A 242 4.30 10.76 -31.55
N SER A 243 5.33 11.59 -31.74
CA SER A 243 5.40 12.58 -32.83
C SER A 243 5.90 12.00 -34.17
N GLU A 244 6.46 10.79 -34.18
CA GLU A 244 7.04 10.17 -35.38
C GLU A 244 6.13 9.13 -36.06
N GLU A 245 4.98 8.78 -35.45
CA GLU A 245 4.14 7.66 -35.91
C GLU A 245 2.74 8.07 -36.42
N VAL A 246 2.65 9.26 -37.05
CA VAL A 246 1.45 9.68 -37.80
C VAL A 246 1.85 10.12 -39.21
N ASP A 247 2.16 9.16 -40.07
CA ASP A 247 1.81 9.27 -41.48
C ASP A 247 1.77 7.85 -42.08
N THR A 248 0.61 7.44 -42.60
CA THR A 248 0.41 6.73 -43.88
C THR A 248 -0.97 6.04 -43.89
N GLN A 249 -1.87 6.63 -44.70
CA GLN A 249 -2.94 6.00 -45.50
C GLN A 249 -4.41 5.90 -45.00
N PRO A 250 -5.41 5.92 -45.93
CA PRO A 250 -6.30 7.08 -46.15
C PRO A 250 -7.82 6.71 -46.13
N PRO A 251 -8.77 7.65 -46.42
CA PRO A 251 -10.17 7.55 -46.03
C PRO A 251 -11.12 7.02 -47.12
N GLY A 252 -12.27 6.47 -46.70
CA GLY A 252 -13.45 6.25 -47.55
C GLY A 252 -14.51 5.33 -46.88
N PRO A 253 -15.76 5.28 -47.37
CA PRO A 253 -16.75 6.36 -47.34
C PRO A 253 -18.02 5.97 -46.54
N ALA A 254 -18.86 6.98 -46.26
CA ALA A 254 -20.16 6.87 -45.60
C ALA A 254 -21.25 6.23 -46.49
N ILE A 255 -22.12 5.40 -45.91
CA ILE A 255 -23.48 5.12 -46.40
C ILE A 255 -24.45 5.03 -45.21
N SER A 256 -25.52 5.81 -45.34
CA SER A 256 -26.76 5.90 -44.55
C SER A 256 -27.60 4.64 -44.62
N ASP A 257 -28.41 4.35 -43.59
CA ASP A 257 -29.79 3.87 -43.78
C ASP A 257 -30.67 4.16 -42.55
N THR A 258 -31.90 4.59 -42.86
CA THR A 258 -32.97 5.07 -41.99
C THR A 258 -34.11 4.03 -41.98
N GLU A 259 -34.95 4.07 -40.95
CA GLU A 259 -36.31 3.48 -40.84
C GLU A 259 -36.39 1.95 -40.59
N GLY A 260 -37.33 1.41 -39.82
CA GLY A 260 -38.54 1.96 -39.22
C GLY A 260 -39.06 1.04 -38.11
N GLY A 261 -39.97 1.57 -37.28
CA GLY A 261 -40.68 0.79 -36.27
C GLY A 261 -41.87 0.04 -36.84
N THR A 262 -42.43 -0.90 -36.06
CA THR A 262 -43.80 -0.82 -35.51
C THR A 262 -44.07 -2.05 -34.62
N THR A 263 -44.98 -1.81 -33.68
CA THR A 263 -45.46 -2.50 -32.49
C THR A 263 -46.15 -3.85 -32.67
N THR A 264 -46.14 -4.66 -31.60
CA THR A 264 -47.24 -5.46 -30.99
C THR A 264 -46.60 -6.31 -29.86
N ASP A 265 -47.14 -6.61 -28.69
CA ASP A 265 -48.38 -6.25 -28.00
C ASP A 265 -48.17 -6.52 -26.49
N THR A 266 -48.87 -5.73 -25.68
CA THR A 266 -49.42 -5.96 -24.33
C THR A 266 -48.96 -7.16 -23.49
N ASP A 267 -48.18 -6.91 -22.40
CA ASP A 267 -48.32 -7.58 -21.06
C ASP A 267 -47.26 -7.21 -19.99
N HIS A 268 -46.85 -5.93 -19.84
CA HIS A 268 -45.88 -5.56 -18.78
C HIS A 268 -46.03 -4.12 -18.25
N VAL A 269 -47.23 -3.73 -17.78
CA VAL A 269 -47.50 -2.32 -17.42
C VAL A 269 -46.95 -1.89 -16.05
N VAL A 270 -46.64 -2.82 -15.13
CA VAL A 270 -46.23 -2.44 -13.75
C VAL A 270 -44.70 -2.45 -13.51
N ILE A 271 -43.94 -3.30 -14.22
CA ILE A 271 -42.46 -3.41 -14.06
C ILE A 271 -41.68 -2.44 -14.99
N THR A 272 -42.34 -1.88 -16.00
CA THR A 272 -41.69 -1.04 -17.03
C THR A 272 -41.49 0.42 -16.62
N LYS A 273 -42.37 1.01 -15.81
CA LYS A 273 -42.26 2.42 -15.39
C LYS A 273 -41.01 2.70 -14.56
N THR A 274 -40.67 1.83 -13.62
CA THR A 274 -39.46 1.91 -12.78
C THR A 274 -38.17 1.67 -13.58
N LYS A 275 -38.17 0.73 -14.54
CA LYS A 275 -37.02 0.51 -15.45
C LYS A 275 -36.82 1.63 -16.47
N ARG A 276 -37.90 2.29 -16.93
CA ARG A 276 -37.85 3.42 -17.88
C ARG A 276 -37.38 4.71 -17.21
N TRP A 277 -37.81 4.96 -15.97
CA TRP A 277 -37.32 6.08 -15.16
C TRP A 277 -35.85 5.89 -14.76
N ARG A 278 -35.43 4.68 -14.39
CA ARG A 278 -34.02 4.36 -14.14
C ARG A 278 -33.14 4.56 -15.37
N ARG A 279 -33.60 4.11 -16.56
CA ARG A 279 -32.88 4.37 -17.83
C ARG A 279 -32.78 5.86 -18.15
N LYS A 280 -33.89 6.62 -18.04
CA LYS A 280 -33.87 8.08 -18.21
C LYS A 280 -32.94 8.79 -17.22
N LEU A 281 -32.88 8.32 -15.97
CA LEU A 281 -31.93 8.81 -14.97
C LEU A 281 -30.49 8.48 -15.35
N THR A 282 -30.20 7.25 -15.78
CA THR A 282 -28.85 6.88 -16.24
C THR A 282 -28.44 7.67 -17.48
N ASP A 283 -29.35 7.90 -18.42
CA ASP A 283 -29.09 8.69 -19.63
C ASP A 283 -28.89 10.18 -19.30
N CYS A 284 -29.70 10.73 -18.38
CA CYS A 284 -29.54 12.09 -17.87
C CYS A 284 -28.26 12.24 -17.06
N TRP A 285 -27.90 11.23 -16.25
CA TRP A 285 -26.66 11.16 -15.49
C TRP A 285 -25.46 11.07 -16.41
N ASN A 286 -25.51 10.27 -17.47
CA ASN A 286 -24.44 10.16 -18.45
C ASN A 286 -24.26 11.47 -19.22
N LYS A 287 -25.36 12.16 -19.60
CA LYS A 287 -25.30 13.49 -20.21
C LYS A 287 -24.74 14.53 -19.25
N LEU A 288 -25.18 14.53 -17.98
CA LEU A 288 -24.66 15.42 -16.95
C LEU A 288 -23.18 15.15 -16.65
N TRP A 289 -22.78 13.88 -16.62
CA TRP A 289 -21.41 13.44 -16.42
C TRP A 289 -20.51 13.84 -17.59
N GLN A 290 -21.00 13.74 -18.83
CA GLN A 290 -20.29 14.21 -20.03
C GLN A 290 -20.07 15.72 -19.97
N LEU A 291 -21.13 16.49 -19.71
CA LEU A 291 -21.01 17.94 -19.59
C LEU A 291 -20.08 18.32 -18.41
N CYS A 292 -20.21 17.65 -17.25
CA CYS A 292 -19.35 17.86 -16.09
C CYS A 292 -17.88 17.50 -16.38
N SER A 293 -17.63 16.42 -17.14
CA SER A 293 -16.29 16.04 -17.59
C SER A 293 -15.70 17.11 -18.51
N ASP A 294 -16.48 17.65 -19.43
CA ASP A 294 -16.00 18.67 -20.38
C ASP A 294 -15.77 20.02 -19.69
N TRP A 295 -16.67 20.42 -18.78
CA TRP A 295 -16.42 21.56 -17.89
C TRP A 295 -15.22 21.34 -16.99
N TRP A 296 -15.02 20.12 -16.47
CA TRP A 296 -13.86 19.78 -15.65
C TRP A 296 -12.55 19.87 -16.44
N LYS A 297 -12.51 19.44 -17.71
CA LYS A 297 -11.34 19.62 -18.58
C LYS A 297 -11.00 21.09 -18.75
N ILE A 298 -11.97 21.91 -19.15
CA ILE A 298 -11.79 23.36 -19.33
C ILE A 298 -11.32 24.00 -18.02
N LEU A 299 -11.97 23.68 -16.90
CA LEU A 299 -11.60 24.20 -15.59
C LEU A 299 -10.19 23.75 -15.18
N SER A 300 -9.83 22.49 -15.44
CA SER A 300 -8.49 21.97 -15.14
C SER A 300 -7.40 22.61 -15.99
N GLU A 301 -7.67 22.95 -17.24
CA GLU A 301 -6.75 23.69 -18.11
C GLU A 301 -6.55 25.13 -17.63
N ILE A 302 -7.65 25.82 -17.29
CA ILE A 302 -7.58 27.16 -16.70
C ILE A 302 -6.81 27.11 -15.38
N PHE A 303 -7.12 26.12 -14.53
CA PHE A 303 -6.43 25.91 -13.26
C PHE A 303 -4.94 25.65 -13.46
N TRP A 304 -4.55 24.83 -14.45
CA TRP A 304 -3.15 24.58 -14.75
C TRP A 304 -2.42 25.83 -15.23
N ARG A 305 -3.01 26.62 -16.14
CA ARG A 305 -2.43 27.89 -16.59
C ARG A 305 -2.30 28.90 -15.46
N LEU A 306 -3.32 28.97 -14.60
CA LEU A 306 -3.30 29.85 -13.43
C LEU A 306 -2.22 29.41 -12.43
N MET A 307 -2.14 28.12 -12.14
CA MET A 307 -1.10 27.54 -11.29
C MET A 307 0.29 27.79 -11.88
N GLU A 308 0.50 27.59 -13.18
CA GLU A 308 1.79 27.85 -13.84
C GLU A 308 2.27 29.29 -13.63
N ILE A 309 1.38 30.27 -13.76
CA ILE A 309 1.73 31.69 -13.60
C ILE A 309 1.86 32.08 -12.12
N HIS A 310 1.02 31.53 -11.24
CA HIS A 310 0.89 32.00 -9.85
C HIS A 310 1.67 31.15 -8.84
N ILE A 311 2.19 29.98 -9.23
CA ILE A 311 2.89 29.08 -8.30
C ILE A 311 4.06 29.78 -7.61
N PHE A 312 4.83 30.59 -8.35
CA PHE A 312 5.96 31.34 -7.78
C PHE A 312 5.51 32.34 -6.70
N LYS A 313 4.45 33.10 -6.96
CA LYS A 313 3.90 34.08 -6.00
C LYS A 313 3.39 33.39 -4.75
N ILE A 314 2.68 32.27 -4.91
CA ILE A 314 2.14 31.48 -3.78
C ILE A 314 3.29 30.92 -2.94
N VAL A 315 4.32 30.34 -3.57
CA VAL A 315 5.49 29.79 -2.86
C VAL A 315 6.22 30.87 -2.07
N VAL A 316 6.51 32.02 -2.69
CA VAL A 316 7.16 33.16 -2.00
C VAL A 316 6.30 33.68 -0.85
N PHE A 317 4.99 33.81 -1.05
CA PHE A 317 4.07 34.24 0.00
C PHE A 317 4.05 33.27 1.19
N VAL A 318 4.02 31.96 0.93
CA VAL A 318 4.05 30.92 1.99
C VAL A 318 5.39 30.94 2.72
N ILE A 319 6.52 31.06 2.02
CA ILE A 319 7.85 31.15 2.65
C ILE A 319 7.94 32.37 3.57
N ILE A 320 7.46 33.53 3.11
CA ILE A 320 7.42 34.75 3.93
C ILE A 320 6.51 34.55 5.14
N MET A 321 5.32 33.96 4.96
CA MET A 321 4.37 33.72 6.04
C MET A 321 4.94 32.79 7.12
N VAL A 322 5.58 31.69 6.72
CA VAL A 322 6.25 30.75 7.64
C VAL A 322 7.43 31.45 8.34
N ALA A 323 8.25 32.21 7.60
CA ALA A 323 9.37 32.94 8.19
C ALA A 323 8.93 33.98 9.22
N VAL A 324 7.80 34.67 9.00
CA VAL A 324 7.22 35.61 9.96
C VAL A 324 6.67 34.89 11.20
N HIS A 325 6.06 33.72 11.02
CA HIS A 325 5.55 32.92 12.14
C HIS A 325 6.68 32.42 13.05
N GLU A 326 7.76 31.87 12.48
CA GLU A 326 8.92 31.37 13.24
C GLU A 326 9.70 32.48 13.99
N VAL A 327 9.72 33.71 13.47
CA VAL A 327 10.34 34.86 14.16
C VAL A 327 9.63 35.20 15.48
N SER A 328 8.37 34.81 15.66
CA SER A 328 7.69 34.96 16.95
C SER A 328 8.18 33.96 18.01
N ASP A 329 8.82 32.86 17.62
CA ASP A 329 9.13 31.72 18.52
C ASP A 329 10.63 31.40 18.73
N SER A 330 11.58 32.08 18.05
CA SER A 330 13.02 32.26 18.38
C SER A 330 14.01 31.92 17.24
N THR A 331 15.10 32.71 17.17
CA THR A 331 16.34 32.62 16.34
C THR A 331 16.44 33.44 15.04
N GLN A 332 17.00 34.64 15.18
CA GLN A 332 17.36 35.64 14.15
C GLN A 332 18.42 35.18 13.11
N ASN A 333 19.09 34.05 13.36
CA ASN A 333 20.18 33.54 12.50
C ASN A 333 19.68 32.66 11.33
N VAL A 334 18.56 31.95 11.50
CA VAL A 334 17.93 31.16 10.43
C VAL A 334 17.36 32.07 9.35
N GLN A 335 16.81 33.22 9.76
CA GLN A 335 16.26 34.24 8.86
C GLN A 335 17.30 34.80 7.88
N ARG A 336 18.54 35.02 8.32
CA ARG A 336 19.63 35.49 7.43
C ARG A 336 20.06 34.43 6.43
N PHE A 337 20.09 33.15 6.82
CA PHE A 337 20.47 32.06 5.93
C PHE A 337 19.41 31.78 4.85
N VAL A 338 18.12 31.80 5.23
CA VAL A 338 16.99 31.57 4.30
C VAL A 338 16.81 32.72 3.30
N ILE A 339 17.00 33.98 3.74
CA ILE A 339 16.91 35.13 2.84
C ILE A 339 18.09 35.14 1.84
N ILE A 340 19.31 34.81 2.28
CA ILE A 340 20.48 34.74 1.39
C ILE A 340 20.36 33.57 0.41
N CYS A 341 19.97 32.37 0.86
CA CYS A 341 19.78 31.23 -0.04
C CYS A 341 18.57 31.39 -0.98
N GLY A 342 17.47 32.01 -0.52
CA GLY A 342 16.28 32.24 -1.34
C GLY A 342 16.46 33.28 -2.44
N ILE A 343 17.34 34.27 -2.22
CA ILE A 343 17.70 35.28 -3.23
C ILE A 343 18.77 34.76 -4.19
N GLN A 344 19.61 33.80 -3.77
CA GLN A 344 20.76 33.36 -4.55
C GLN A 344 20.52 32.09 -5.40
N PHE A 345 19.34 31.47 -5.28
CA PHE A 345 18.91 30.33 -6.11
C PHE A 345 17.90 30.70 -7.21
N PHE A 346 17.65 32.00 -7.43
CA PHE A 346 16.82 32.50 -8.53
C PHE A 346 17.55 33.54 -9.36
#